data_AF-A0A2D6E4V6-F1
#
_entry.id   AF-A0A2D6E4V6-F1
#
_cell.length_a   1.000
_cell.length_b   1.000
_cell.length_c   1.000
_cell.angle_alpha   90.00
_cell.angle_beta   90.00
_cell.angle_gamma   90.00
#
_symmetry.space_group_name_H-M   'P 1'
#
loop_
_entity.id
_entity.type
_entity.pdbx_description
1 polymer ?
#
loop_
_entity_poly.entity_id
_entity_poly.type
_entity_poly.pdbx_seq_one_letter_code
_entity_poly.pdbx_strand_id
1 'polypeptide(L)'
;MRQINARIKILLLSLFLICIPAYGQEAPAVKILEGANTASIEIINSSNLIVNGHQRISRESAVKVTDLMSGRHGSGTYAKIGKHYVVITARHVAGDSPIFVIQGENGETVLGQLIYMSTTADLAVLKVPQLVTRTSASFKKAELEDFEVGDIVVYTGYPSSYELLTSVAMVSGYEVDYNAVLLQGFAWPGSSGSGVFDSRGKLRGIVVAIGTEKASGYSAQLIETLVYMTPINENDVNEIERILNSP
;
A
#
# COMPACT_ATOMS: atom_id res chain seq x y z
N MET A 1 61.00 14.59 -29.01
CA MET A 1 61.86 13.42 -29.21
C MET A 1 61.25 12.25 -28.43
N ARG A 2 60.80 11.23 -29.16
CA ARG A 2 60.49 9.82 -28.82
C ARG A 2 59.66 9.42 -27.58
N GLN A 3 58.63 8.63 -27.90
CA GLN A 3 57.75 7.79 -27.10
C GLN A 3 58.46 6.83 -26.13
N ILE A 4 57.76 6.49 -25.03
CA ILE A 4 57.59 5.08 -24.59
C ILE A 4 56.11 4.89 -24.19
N ASN A 5 55.48 3.89 -24.80
CA ASN A 5 54.13 3.40 -24.54
C ASN A 5 54.09 2.48 -23.31
N ALA A 6 53.01 2.53 -22.53
CA ALA A 6 52.46 1.32 -21.90
C ALA A 6 50.95 1.51 -21.64
N ARG A 7 50.13 0.93 -22.53
CA ARG A 7 48.69 0.75 -22.33
C ARG A 7 48.49 -0.39 -21.33
N ILE A 8 48.04 -0.10 -20.13
CA ILE A 8 47.56 -1.12 -19.18
C ILE A 8 46.06 -1.32 -19.43
N LYS A 9 45.71 -2.40 -20.13
CA LYS A 9 44.36 -2.97 -20.15
C LYS A 9 44.22 -3.83 -18.89
N ILE A 10 43.44 -3.38 -17.90
CA ILE A 10 42.98 -4.27 -16.82
C ILE A 10 41.66 -4.90 -17.26
N LEU A 11 41.75 -6.19 -17.56
CA LEU A 11 40.65 -7.10 -17.83
C LEU A 11 39.98 -7.43 -16.49
N LEU A 12 38.82 -6.84 -16.20
CA LEU A 12 37.98 -7.26 -15.07
C LEU A 12 37.19 -8.51 -15.50
N LEU A 13 37.77 -9.66 -15.18
CA LEU A 13 37.16 -10.98 -15.38
C LEU A 13 36.03 -11.17 -14.35
N SER A 14 34.83 -11.38 -14.85
CA SER A 14 33.62 -11.69 -14.08
C SER A 14 33.75 -13.05 -13.36
N LEU A 15 33.73 -13.03 -12.03
CA LEU A 15 33.54 -14.22 -11.21
C LEU A 15 32.04 -14.40 -10.95
N PHE A 16 31.35 -15.10 -11.86
CA PHE A 16 30.02 -15.66 -11.60
C PHE A 16 30.20 -16.83 -10.63
N LEU A 17 29.89 -16.62 -9.35
CA LEU A 17 29.74 -17.71 -8.40
C LEU A 17 28.34 -18.31 -8.62
N ILE A 18 28.30 -19.44 -9.32
CA ILE A 18 27.10 -20.26 -9.50
C ILE A 18 26.79 -20.91 -8.15
N CYS A 19 25.75 -20.43 -7.47
CA CYS A 19 25.19 -21.14 -6.31
C CYS A 19 24.29 -22.25 -6.85
N ILE A 20 24.80 -23.48 -6.89
CA ILE A 20 24.01 -24.68 -7.17
C ILE A 20 23.27 -25.02 -5.86
N PRO A 21 21.94 -25.13 -5.82
CA PRO A 21 21.28 -25.71 -4.66
C PRO A 21 21.62 -27.20 -4.60
N ALA A 22 22.34 -27.61 -3.56
CA ALA A 22 22.51 -29.02 -3.23
C ALA A 22 21.15 -29.59 -2.82
N TYR A 23 20.51 -30.29 -3.76
CA TYR A 23 19.36 -31.14 -3.50
C TYR A 23 19.85 -32.44 -2.83
N GLY A 24 19.27 -32.80 -1.68
CA GLY A 24 19.36 -34.14 -1.11
C GLY A 24 20.18 -34.29 0.18
N GLN A 25 19.59 -33.89 1.31
CA GLN A 25 19.80 -34.56 2.60
C GLN A 25 18.41 -34.71 3.23
N GLU A 26 17.97 -35.95 3.46
CA GLU A 26 16.75 -36.23 4.22
C GLU A 26 16.86 -35.59 5.61
N ALA A 27 15.81 -34.89 6.02
CA ALA A 27 15.74 -34.33 7.38
C ALA A 27 15.86 -35.49 8.39
N PRO A 28 16.70 -35.36 9.43
CA PRO A 28 16.84 -36.42 10.42
C PRO A 28 15.51 -36.66 11.12
N ALA A 29 15.14 -37.93 11.29
CA ALA A 29 13.94 -38.33 11.99
C ALA A 29 13.95 -37.77 13.43
N VAL A 30 13.00 -36.90 13.73
CA VAL A 30 12.79 -36.34 15.07
C VAL A 30 12.32 -37.47 15.99
N LYS A 31 13.15 -37.86 16.94
CA LYS A 31 12.78 -38.78 18.02
C LYS A 31 11.92 -38.01 19.02
N ILE A 32 10.60 -38.23 19.00
CA ILE A 32 9.69 -37.67 20.00
C ILE A 32 10.04 -38.33 21.34
N LEU A 33 10.47 -37.53 22.32
CA LEU A 33 10.60 -37.96 23.71
C LEU A 33 9.19 -38.00 24.30
N GLU A 34 8.71 -39.19 24.65
CA GLU A 34 7.47 -39.37 25.42
C GLU A 34 7.66 -38.75 26.80
N GLY A 35 6.92 -37.67 27.09
CA GLY A 35 6.90 -37.08 28.43
C GLY A 35 7.09 -35.57 28.48
N ALA A 36 6.30 -34.81 27.74
CA ALA A 36 6.01 -33.42 28.07
C ALA A 36 4.58 -33.13 27.62
N ASN A 37 3.76 -32.57 28.51
CA ASN A 37 2.40 -32.11 28.23
C ASN A 37 2.35 -31.42 26.87
N THR A 38 1.80 -32.11 25.88
CA THR A 38 1.57 -31.56 24.56
C THR A 38 0.48 -30.52 24.71
N ALA A 39 0.87 -29.25 24.83
CA ALA A 39 -0.02 -28.16 24.51
C ALA A 39 -0.61 -28.49 23.14
N SER A 40 -1.94 -28.68 23.09
CA SER A 40 -2.64 -28.97 21.85
C SER A 40 -2.36 -27.83 20.88
N ILE A 41 -1.56 -28.09 19.86
CA ILE A 41 -1.37 -27.15 18.76
C ILE A 41 -2.68 -27.15 17.99
N GLU A 42 -3.49 -26.13 18.22
CA GLU A 42 -4.68 -25.89 17.42
C GLU A 42 -4.21 -25.33 16.07
N ILE A 43 -4.29 -26.15 15.02
CA ILE A 43 -4.03 -25.70 13.66
C ILE A 43 -5.26 -24.90 13.21
N ILE A 44 -5.18 -23.58 13.32
CA ILE A 44 -6.24 -22.68 12.87
C ILE A 44 -6.23 -22.63 11.33
N ASN A 45 -7.03 -23.50 10.71
CA ASN A 45 -7.15 -23.63 9.24
C ASN A 45 -7.99 -22.52 8.57
N SER A 46 -8.34 -21.45 9.27
CA SER A 46 -9.16 -20.38 8.72
C SER A 46 -8.69 -19.00 9.17
N SER A 47 -8.03 -18.29 8.25
CA SER A 47 -7.71 -16.86 8.33
C SER A 47 -8.94 -15.97 8.61
N ASN A 48 -10.16 -16.48 8.40
CA ASN A 48 -11.40 -15.76 8.71
C ASN A 48 -11.70 -15.61 10.22
N LEU A 49 -11.04 -16.37 11.12
CA LEU A 49 -11.27 -16.28 12.57
C LEU A 49 -10.33 -15.29 13.30
N ILE A 50 -9.25 -14.83 12.65
CA ILE A 50 -8.22 -13.98 13.27
C ILE A 50 -8.26 -12.52 12.75
N VAL A 51 -8.89 -12.29 11.60
CA VAL A 51 -8.96 -10.96 10.98
C VAL A 51 -10.09 -10.13 11.61
N ASN A 52 -9.73 -9.11 12.38
CA ASN A 52 -10.67 -8.16 12.97
C ASN A 52 -11.57 -7.52 11.90
N GLY A 53 -12.77 -7.07 12.27
CA GLY A 53 -13.76 -6.52 11.33
C GLY A 53 -13.21 -5.42 10.41
N HIS A 54 -12.41 -4.50 10.94
CA HIS A 54 -11.78 -3.42 10.17
C HIS A 54 -10.69 -3.93 9.20
N GLN A 55 -9.92 -4.95 9.58
CA GLN A 55 -8.92 -5.56 8.69
C GLN A 55 -9.59 -6.27 7.51
N ARG A 56 -10.72 -6.96 7.76
CA ARG A 56 -11.49 -7.60 6.69
C ARG A 56 -12.04 -6.55 5.70
N ILE A 57 -12.65 -5.48 6.21
CA ILE A 57 -13.15 -4.38 5.36
C ILE A 57 -12.00 -3.77 4.53
N SER A 58 -10.83 -3.54 5.15
CA SER A 58 -9.65 -3.03 4.45
C SER A 58 -9.21 -3.96 3.31
N ARG A 59 -9.16 -5.27 3.55
CA ARG A 59 -8.79 -6.25 2.52
C ARG A 59 -9.82 -6.39 1.40
N GLU A 60 -11.09 -6.47 1.74
CA GLU A 60 -12.17 -6.67 0.77
C GLU A 60 -12.41 -5.44 -0.13
N SER A 61 -11.94 -4.26 0.28
CA SER A 61 -12.07 -3.02 -0.49
C SER A 61 -10.79 -2.61 -1.23
N ALA A 62 -9.63 -3.20 -0.92
CA ALA A 62 -8.38 -2.86 -1.56
C ALA A 62 -8.33 -3.31 -3.02
N VAL A 63 -7.79 -2.48 -3.91
CA VAL A 63 -7.59 -2.76 -5.33
C VAL A 63 -6.21 -2.32 -5.78
N LYS A 64 -5.66 -2.99 -6.80
CA LYS A 64 -4.42 -2.55 -7.45
C LYS A 64 -4.76 -1.54 -8.54
N VAL A 65 -4.09 -0.40 -8.53
CA VAL A 65 -4.28 0.68 -9.49
C VAL A 65 -3.05 0.74 -10.37
N THR A 66 -3.21 0.49 -11.67
CA THR A 66 -2.10 0.52 -12.63
C THR A 66 -2.39 1.54 -13.71
N ASP A 67 -1.46 2.48 -13.91
CA ASP A 67 -1.49 3.39 -15.04
C ASP A 67 -1.33 2.58 -16.34
N LEU A 68 -2.33 2.69 -17.23
CA LEU A 68 -2.37 1.94 -18.48
C LEU A 68 -1.19 2.28 -19.40
N MET A 69 -0.66 3.50 -19.33
CA MET A 69 0.38 3.99 -20.24
C MET A 69 1.78 3.68 -19.72
N SER A 70 2.04 3.97 -18.45
CA SER A 70 3.39 3.81 -17.88
C SER A 70 3.63 2.44 -17.25
N GLY A 71 2.59 1.67 -16.95
CA GLY A 71 2.67 0.42 -16.18
C GLY A 71 3.06 0.63 -14.71
N ARG A 72 3.22 1.87 -14.26
CA ARG A 72 3.42 2.20 -12.85
C ARG A 72 2.15 1.83 -12.10
N HIS A 73 2.32 1.33 -10.88
CA HIS A 73 1.19 0.93 -10.06
C HIS A 73 1.28 1.51 -8.65
N GLY A 74 0.11 1.54 -8.03
CA GLY A 74 -0.08 1.78 -6.62
C GLY A 74 -1.28 0.96 -6.13
N SER A 75 -1.80 1.38 -5.00
CA SER A 75 -2.97 0.82 -4.35
C SER A 75 -4.14 1.79 -4.43
N GLY A 76 -5.34 1.26 -4.22
CA GLY A 76 -6.55 2.06 -4.12
C GLY A 76 -7.56 1.39 -3.23
N THR A 77 -8.59 2.14 -2.85
CA THR A 77 -9.71 1.63 -2.06
C THR A 77 -11.00 1.79 -2.82
N TYR A 78 -11.63 0.67 -3.13
CA TYR A 78 -12.95 0.61 -3.72
C TYR A 78 -14.01 1.09 -2.71
N ALA A 79 -14.74 2.13 -3.09
CA ALA A 79 -15.71 2.79 -2.25
C ALA A 79 -16.96 3.16 -3.04
N LYS A 80 -18.00 3.57 -2.33
CA LYS A 80 -19.25 4.06 -2.90
C LYS A 80 -19.55 5.46 -2.40
N ILE A 81 -19.81 6.38 -3.33
CA ILE A 81 -20.22 7.76 -3.05
C ILE A 81 -21.57 7.99 -3.74
N GLY A 82 -22.63 8.13 -2.94
CA GLY A 82 -24.01 8.15 -3.45
C GLY A 82 -24.33 6.88 -4.27
N LYS A 83 -24.66 7.06 -5.55
CA LYS A 83 -24.94 5.96 -6.51
C LYS A 83 -23.72 5.50 -7.31
N HIS A 84 -22.57 6.12 -7.12
CA HIS A 84 -21.38 5.91 -7.92
C HIS A 84 -20.36 5.03 -7.21
N TYR A 85 -19.74 4.14 -7.97
CA TYR A 85 -18.60 3.35 -7.52
C TYR A 85 -17.32 4.07 -7.91
N VAL A 86 -16.40 4.12 -6.96
CA VAL A 86 -15.14 4.84 -7.11
C VAL A 86 -13.98 4.05 -6.52
N VAL A 87 -12.77 4.41 -6.93
CA VAL A 87 -11.53 4.02 -6.27
C VAL A 87 -10.83 5.28 -5.80
N ILE A 88 -10.57 5.36 -4.49
CA ILE A 88 -9.78 6.43 -3.88
C ILE A 88 -8.32 5.97 -3.86
N THR A 89 -7.41 6.80 -4.36
CA THR A 89 -5.97 6.50 -4.46
C THR A 89 -5.14 7.77 -4.25
N ALA A 90 -3.81 7.66 -4.27
CA ALA A 90 -2.93 8.81 -4.16
C ALA A 90 -2.84 9.59 -5.49
N ARG A 91 -2.72 10.92 -5.40
CA ARG A 91 -2.62 11.78 -6.59
C ARG A 91 -1.37 11.48 -7.41
N HIS A 92 -0.23 11.21 -6.77
CA HIS A 92 1.00 10.85 -7.50
C HIS A 92 0.94 9.46 -8.16
N VAL A 93 0.01 8.59 -7.76
CA VAL A 93 -0.27 7.32 -8.47
C VAL A 93 -1.07 7.60 -9.74
N ALA A 94 -2.04 8.52 -9.68
CA ALA A 94 -2.78 8.96 -10.85
C ALA A 94 -1.88 9.73 -11.85
N GLY A 95 -1.05 10.65 -11.37
CA GLY A 95 -0.24 11.49 -12.25
C GLY A 95 -1.13 12.24 -13.26
N ASP A 96 -0.72 12.25 -14.53
CA ASP A 96 -1.45 12.95 -15.61
C ASP A 96 -2.27 11.98 -16.51
N SER A 97 -2.36 10.70 -16.13
CA SER A 97 -3.06 9.69 -16.94
C SER A 97 -4.58 9.79 -16.77
N PRO A 98 -5.38 9.71 -17.85
CA PRO A 98 -6.83 9.81 -17.74
C PRO A 98 -7.51 8.47 -17.39
N ILE A 99 -6.85 7.33 -17.67
CA ILE A 99 -7.42 5.99 -17.58
C ILE A 99 -6.45 5.03 -16.88
N PHE A 100 -6.99 4.19 -16.00
CA PHE A 100 -6.26 3.23 -15.20
C PHE A 100 -6.87 1.84 -15.31
N VAL A 101 -6.03 0.84 -15.17
CA VAL A 101 -6.42 -0.55 -14.96
C VAL A 101 -6.60 -0.78 -13.47
N ILE A 102 -7.78 -1.22 -13.07
CA ILE A 102 -8.14 -1.51 -11.68
C ILE A 102 -8.31 -3.02 -11.55
N GLN A 103 -7.53 -3.63 -10.67
CA GLN A 103 -7.54 -5.08 -10.46
C GLN A 103 -8.16 -5.44 -9.10
N GLY A 104 -9.17 -6.31 -9.15
CA GLY A 104 -9.88 -6.87 -8.00
C GLY A 104 -9.19 -8.14 -7.46
N GLU A 105 -9.97 -9.17 -7.13
CA GLU A 105 -9.50 -10.55 -6.90
C GLU A 105 -9.85 -11.44 -8.09
N ASN A 106 -9.35 -12.68 -8.07
CA ASN A 106 -9.78 -13.73 -9.00
C ASN A 106 -9.64 -13.33 -10.49
N GLY A 107 -8.66 -12.46 -10.81
CA GLY A 107 -8.41 -11.97 -12.16
C GLY A 107 -9.36 -10.86 -12.63
N GLU A 108 -10.28 -10.37 -11.79
CA GLU A 108 -11.15 -9.24 -12.16
C GLU A 108 -10.32 -8.00 -12.50
N THR A 109 -10.61 -7.42 -13.66
CA THR A 109 -9.96 -6.20 -14.14
C THR A 109 -10.99 -5.30 -14.81
N VAL A 110 -11.03 -4.03 -14.42
CA VAL A 110 -11.90 -3.00 -14.99
C VAL A 110 -11.11 -1.73 -15.31
N LEU A 111 -11.67 -0.86 -16.15
CA LEU A 111 -11.10 0.47 -16.40
C LEU A 111 -11.65 1.49 -15.40
N GLY A 112 -10.76 2.30 -14.84
CA GLY A 112 -11.08 3.45 -14.01
C GLY A 112 -10.76 4.76 -14.72
N GLN A 113 -11.68 5.72 -14.69
CA GLN A 113 -11.49 7.05 -15.24
C GLN A 113 -11.15 8.04 -14.13
N LEU A 114 -10.06 8.81 -14.27
CA LEU A 114 -9.75 9.89 -13.34
C LEU A 114 -10.82 10.97 -13.42
N ILE A 115 -11.48 11.26 -12.29
CA ILE A 115 -12.52 12.29 -12.21
C ILE A 115 -12.16 13.43 -11.25
N TYR A 116 -11.20 13.19 -10.35
CA TYR A 116 -10.84 14.14 -9.32
C TYR A 116 -9.37 13.98 -8.92
N MET A 117 -8.70 15.11 -8.71
CA MET A 117 -7.42 15.22 -8.04
C MET A 117 -7.49 16.40 -7.08
N SER A 118 -7.14 16.17 -5.82
CA SER A 118 -7.08 17.25 -4.84
C SER A 118 -5.95 18.23 -5.19
N THR A 119 -6.21 19.51 -4.97
CA THR A 119 -5.22 20.59 -5.15
C THR A 119 -4.39 20.84 -3.90
N THR A 120 -4.85 20.34 -2.75
CA THR A 120 -4.25 20.57 -1.42
C THR A 120 -3.73 19.29 -0.78
N ALA A 121 -4.15 18.13 -1.27
CA ALA A 121 -3.81 16.82 -0.73
C ALA A 121 -3.27 15.87 -1.81
N ASP A 122 -2.51 14.85 -1.43
CA ASP A 122 -2.05 13.80 -2.33
C ASP A 122 -3.15 12.72 -2.52
N LEU A 123 -4.31 13.15 -2.99
CA LEU A 123 -5.52 12.35 -3.14
C LEU A 123 -6.11 12.47 -4.55
N ALA A 124 -6.54 11.35 -5.10
CA ALA A 124 -7.25 11.27 -6.37
C ALA A 124 -8.40 10.26 -6.30
N VAL A 125 -9.40 10.45 -7.17
CA VAL A 125 -10.54 9.55 -7.27
C VAL A 125 -10.77 9.13 -8.72
N LEU A 126 -10.90 7.83 -8.90
CA LEU A 126 -11.22 7.18 -10.16
C LEU A 126 -12.67 6.70 -10.13
N LYS A 127 -13.45 7.01 -11.16
CA LYS A 127 -14.79 6.43 -11.36
C LYS A 127 -14.63 5.06 -12.02
N VAL A 128 -15.29 4.05 -11.46
CA VAL A 128 -15.21 2.66 -11.94
C VAL A 128 -16.62 2.08 -12.11
N PRO A 129 -16.78 1.03 -12.94
CA PRO A 129 -17.96 0.18 -12.84
C PRO A 129 -17.99 -0.56 -11.49
N GLN A 130 -19.10 -1.22 -11.18
CA GLN A 130 -19.18 -2.08 -10.01
C GLN A 130 -18.18 -3.23 -10.14
N LEU A 131 -17.30 -3.40 -9.16
CA LEU A 131 -16.48 -4.60 -9.02
C LEU A 131 -17.30 -5.71 -8.34
N VAL A 132 -17.20 -6.94 -8.87
CA VAL A 132 -17.90 -8.12 -8.33
C VAL A 132 -17.09 -8.89 -7.30
N THR A 133 -15.76 -8.72 -7.30
CA THR A 133 -14.85 -9.43 -6.38
C THR A 133 -14.45 -8.60 -5.16
N ARG A 134 -14.95 -7.36 -5.06
CA ARG A 134 -14.63 -6.42 -3.98
C ARG A 134 -15.88 -5.87 -3.31
N THR A 135 -15.77 -5.59 -2.02
CA THR A 135 -16.81 -4.93 -1.22
C THR A 135 -16.49 -3.45 -1.10
N SER A 136 -17.45 -2.58 -1.43
CA SER A 136 -17.23 -1.13 -1.32
C SER A 136 -17.09 -0.71 0.13
N ALA A 137 -16.01 -0.02 0.46
CA ALA A 137 -15.81 0.60 1.76
C ALA A 137 -16.72 1.82 1.96
N SER A 138 -17.18 2.01 3.19
CA SER A 138 -17.71 3.30 3.65
C SER A 138 -16.58 4.16 4.17
N PHE A 139 -16.56 5.44 3.80
CA PHE A 139 -15.60 6.41 4.32
C PHE A 139 -16.28 7.39 5.28
N LYS A 140 -15.46 8.06 6.09
CA LYS A 140 -15.88 9.17 6.93
C LYS A 140 -14.82 10.26 6.79
N LYS A 141 -15.26 11.46 6.43
CA LYS A 141 -14.41 12.65 6.39
C LYS A 141 -13.63 12.81 7.70
N ALA A 142 -12.38 13.23 7.59
CA ALA A 142 -11.48 13.38 8.71
C ALA A 142 -10.48 14.51 8.46
N GLU A 143 -10.13 15.22 9.53
CA GLU A 143 -9.01 16.15 9.59
C GLU A 143 -7.88 15.58 10.45
N LEU A 144 -6.74 16.28 10.59
CA LEU A 144 -5.62 15.80 11.40
C LEU A 144 -6.02 15.59 12.87
N GLU A 145 -6.86 16.46 13.41
CA GLU A 145 -7.29 16.46 14.80
C GLU A 145 -8.22 15.29 15.15
N ASP A 146 -8.74 14.57 14.14
CA ASP A 146 -9.58 13.39 14.33
C ASP A 146 -8.80 12.10 14.63
N PHE A 147 -7.47 12.16 14.59
CA PHE A 147 -6.57 11.05 14.90
C PHE A 147 -5.81 11.39 16.16
N GLU A 148 -5.80 10.51 17.16
CA GLU A 148 -5.01 10.69 18.38
C GLU A 148 -3.74 9.85 18.34
N VAL A 149 -2.63 10.36 18.87
CA VAL A 149 -1.40 9.56 19.03
C VAL A 149 -1.70 8.32 19.87
N GLY A 150 -1.36 7.15 19.36
CA GLY A 150 -1.71 5.85 19.93
C GLY A 150 -2.91 5.16 19.27
N ASP A 151 -3.68 5.86 18.42
CA ASP A 151 -4.75 5.24 17.65
C ASP A 151 -4.21 4.13 16.74
N ILE A 152 -4.88 2.97 16.76
CA ILE A 152 -4.57 1.86 15.88
C ILE A 152 -5.41 1.95 14.61
N VAL A 153 -4.73 1.89 13.47
CA VAL A 153 -5.33 1.87 12.14
C VAL A 153 -4.85 0.64 11.36
N VAL A 154 -5.59 0.29 10.31
CA VAL A 154 -5.18 -0.73 9.35
C VAL A 154 -5.21 -0.16 7.93
N TYR A 155 -4.30 -0.61 7.08
CA TYR A 155 -4.42 -0.43 5.64
C TYR A 155 -3.99 -1.69 4.90
N THR A 156 -4.49 -1.84 3.69
CA THR A 156 -4.17 -2.97 2.81
C THR A 156 -3.85 -2.45 1.42
N GLY A 157 -2.78 -2.97 0.82
CA GLY A 157 -2.32 -2.56 -0.51
C GLY A 157 -1.43 -3.57 -1.20
N TYR A 158 -0.75 -3.10 -2.24
CA TYR A 158 0.05 -3.88 -3.19
C TYR A 158 1.48 -3.31 -3.29
N PRO A 159 2.31 -3.45 -2.24
CA PRO A 159 3.70 -2.98 -2.25
C PRO A 159 4.58 -3.81 -3.19
N SER A 160 5.48 -3.14 -3.92
CA SER A 160 6.51 -3.77 -4.75
C SER A 160 5.92 -4.78 -5.75
N SER A 161 6.49 -5.98 -5.83
CA SER A 161 5.97 -7.13 -6.57
C SER A 161 5.04 -8.01 -5.72
N TYR A 162 4.74 -7.62 -4.48
CA TYR A 162 3.85 -8.39 -3.63
C TYR A 162 2.39 -8.15 -4.00
N GLU A 163 1.59 -9.17 -3.73
CA GLU A 163 0.14 -9.08 -3.79
C GLU A 163 -0.39 -8.42 -2.50
N LEU A 164 -1.66 -8.67 -2.19
CA LEU A 164 -2.41 -8.00 -1.14
C LEU A 164 -1.82 -8.17 0.27
N LEU A 165 -1.10 -7.15 0.76
CA LEU A 165 -0.54 -7.09 2.11
C LEU A 165 -1.35 -6.15 3.01
N THR A 166 -1.61 -6.59 4.24
CA THR A 166 -2.29 -5.80 5.28
C THR A 166 -1.29 -5.39 6.35
N SER A 167 -1.23 -4.10 6.65
CA SER A 167 -0.41 -3.52 7.70
C SER A 167 -1.30 -2.97 8.82
N VAL A 168 -0.95 -3.29 10.06
CA VAL A 168 -1.46 -2.60 11.24
C VAL A 168 -0.46 -1.50 11.59
N ALA A 169 -0.95 -0.30 11.87
CA ALA A 169 -0.13 0.84 12.19
C ALA A 169 -0.70 1.63 13.36
N MET A 170 0.16 2.41 14.01
CA MET A 170 -0.21 3.29 15.12
C MET A 170 0.06 4.74 14.76
N VAL A 171 -0.88 5.63 15.05
CA VAL A 171 -0.66 7.07 14.91
C VAL A 171 0.45 7.49 15.86
N SER A 172 1.51 8.08 15.30
CA SER A 172 2.75 8.44 16.01
C SER A 172 2.98 9.94 16.10
N GLY A 173 2.25 10.73 15.31
CA GLY A 173 2.33 12.18 15.30
C GLY A 173 1.73 12.77 14.02
N TYR A 174 2.12 14.01 13.72
CA TYR A 174 1.63 14.76 12.58
C TYR A 174 2.77 15.53 11.93
N GLU A 175 2.67 15.73 10.63
CA GLU A 175 3.52 16.62 9.85
C GLU A 175 2.65 17.75 9.28
N VAL A 176 2.84 18.96 9.80
CA VAL A 176 1.96 20.10 9.54
C VAL A 176 2.15 20.63 8.14
N ASP A 177 3.40 20.68 7.64
CA ASP A 177 3.71 21.26 6.33
C ASP A 177 3.13 20.42 5.18
N TYR A 178 2.99 19.10 5.41
CA TYR A 178 2.42 18.17 4.45
C TYR A 178 0.96 17.80 4.74
N ASN A 179 0.35 18.42 5.76
CA ASN A 179 -0.99 18.09 6.26
C ASN A 179 -1.21 16.57 6.40
N ALA A 180 -0.25 15.90 7.04
CA ALA A 180 -0.18 14.44 7.10
C ALA A 180 -0.20 13.90 8.53
N VAL A 181 -0.86 12.76 8.71
CA VAL A 181 -0.76 11.93 9.92
C VAL A 181 0.44 11.00 9.75
N LEU A 182 1.32 10.96 10.74
CA LEU A 182 2.45 10.05 10.77
C LEU A 182 2.03 8.75 11.44
N LEU A 183 2.20 7.65 10.73
CA LEU A 183 1.90 6.30 11.20
C LEU A 183 3.21 5.53 11.39
N GLN A 184 3.29 4.76 12.47
CA GLN A 184 4.30 3.73 12.64
C GLN A 184 3.72 2.40 12.17
N GLY A 185 4.16 1.92 11.01
CA GLY A 185 3.67 0.72 10.35
C GLY A 185 4.43 0.46 9.04
N PHE A 186 4.26 -0.70 8.40
CA PHE A 186 5.01 -1.03 7.19
C PHE A 186 4.39 -0.43 5.93
N ALA A 187 5.18 0.30 5.14
CA ALA A 187 4.84 0.64 3.76
C ALA A 187 6.08 0.58 2.84
N TRP A 188 5.82 0.33 1.56
CA TRP A 188 6.82 0.32 0.48
C TRP A 188 6.23 0.92 -0.79
N PRO A 189 7.02 1.46 -1.76
CA PRO A 189 6.49 1.83 -3.07
C PRO A 189 5.50 0.80 -3.63
N GLY A 190 4.34 1.27 -4.08
CA GLY A 190 3.17 0.43 -4.40
C GLY A 190 2.07 0.48 -3.33
N SER A 191 2.42 0.76 -2.07
CA SER A 191 1.44 0.98 -0.98
C SER A 191 0.67 2.30 -1.11
N SER A 192 1.19 3.26 -1.88
CA SER A 192 0.55 4.55 -2.12
C SER A 192 -0.88 4.38 -2.61
N GLY A 193 -1.83 5.06 -1.96
CA GLY A 193 -3.26 4.96 -2.19
C GLY A 193 -3.98 3.85 -1.41
N SER A 194 -3.27 3.08 -0.57
CA SER A 194 -3.91 2.12 0.34
C SER A 194 -4.83 2.86 1.32
N GLY A 195 -6.08 2.41 1.45
CA GLY A 195 -7.03 3.01 2.37
C GLY A 195 -6.70 2.72 3.82
N VAL A 196 -6.66 3.76 4.64
CA VAL A 196 -6.43 3.68 6.08
C VAL A 196 -7.78 3.70 6.81
N PHE A 197 -8.03 2.63 7.55
CA PHE A 197 -9.26 2.37 8.27
C PHE A 197 -9.07 2.50 9.77
N ASP A 198 -10.01 3.18 10.43
CA ASP A 198 -10.09 3.20 11.90
C ASP A 198 -10.60 1.86 12.46
N SER A 199 -10.56 1.72 13.79
CA SER A 199 -11.01 0.53 14.51
C SER A 199 -12.48 0.16 14.23
N ARG A 200 -13.30 1.11 13.76
CA ARG A 200 -14.71 0.92 13.38
C ARG A 200 -14.89 0.50 11.91
N GLY A 201 -13.79 0.33 11.17
CA GLY A 201 -13.81 -0.04 9.75
C GLY A 201 -14.28 1.09 8.83
N LYS A 202 -14.11 2.35 9.24
CA LYS A 202 -14.35 3.50 8.36
C LYS A 202 -13.05 3.90 7.69
N LEU A 203 -13.08 4.06 6.37
CA LEU A 203 -11.98 4.67 5.63
C LEU A 203 -11.86 6.14 6.06
N ARG A 204 -10.70 6.54 6.60
CA ARG A 204 -10.44 7.90 7.10
C ARG A 204 -9.34 8.63 6.34
N GLY A 205 -8.47 7.90 5.65
CA GLY A 205 -7.31 8.45 4.96
C GLY A 205 -6.73 7.47 3.94
N ILE A 206 -5.64 7.87 3.29
CA ILE A 206 -4.86 7.01 2.40
C ILE A 206 -3.37 7.13 2.69
N VAL A 207 -2.63 6.04 2.50
CA VAL A 207 -1.15 6.04 2.54
C VAL A 207 -0.62 6.79 1.33
N VAL A 208 0.29 7.75 1.52
CA VAL A 208 0.81 8.59 0.43
C VAL A 208 2.34 8.58 0.31
N ALA A 209 3.07 8.45 1.42
CA ALA A 209 4.53 8.44 1.37
C ALA A 209 5.15 7.60 2.49
N ILE A 210 6.45 7.40 2.36
CA ILE A 210 7.32 6.71 3.32
C ILE A 210 8.41 7.70 3.70
N GLY A 211 8.75 7.74 4.98
CA GLY A 211 9.82 8.58 5.51
C GLY A 211 11.11 8.35 4.75
N THR A 212 11.77 9.43 4.37
CA THR A 212 13.07 9.39 3.69
C THR A 212 13.99 10.34 4.41
N GLU A 213 15.00 9.80 5.09
CA GLU A 213 15.89 10.59 5.93
C GLU A 213 17.34 10.50 5.45
N LYS A 214 18.09 11.56 5.70
CA LYS A 214 19.50 11.65 5.33
C LYS A 214 20.35 12.05 6.53
N ALA A 215 21.14 11.10 7.02
CA ALA A 215 22.19 11.39 7.99
C ALA A 215 23.39 12.07 7.31
N SER A 216 24.08 12.96 8.04
CA SER A 216 25.27 13.66 7.53
C SER A 216 26.34 12.67 7.05
N GLY A 217 26.83 12.85 5.83
CA GLY A 217 27.81 11.95 5.21
C GLY A 217 27.22 10.67 4.60
N TYR A 218 25.91 10.44 4.68
CA TYR A 218 25.24 9.26 4.13
C TYR A 218 24.26 9.64 3.01
N SER A 219 23.96 8.67 2.14
CA SER A 219 22.85 8.77 1.19
C SER A 219 21.50 8.73 1.92
N ALA A 220 20.46 9.27 1.30
CA ALA A 220 19.11 9.18 1.83
C ALA A 220 18.68 7.70 1.94
N GLN A 221 17.99 7.36 3.03
CA GLN A 221 17.48 6.04 3.32
C GLN A 221 15.97 6.10 3.50
N LEU A 222 15.28 5.08 3.00
CA LEU A 222 13.87 4.88 3.32
C LEU A 222 13.75 4.40 4.77
N ILE A 223 12.74 4.91 5.45
CA ILE A 223 12.29 4.42 6.75
C ILE A 223 10.94 3.77 6.50
N GLU A 224 10.91 2.50 6.09
CA GLU A 224 9.67 1.79 5.72
C GLU A 224 8.63 1.72 6.86
N THR A 225 9.05 2.01 8.08
CA THR A 225 8.20 2.02 9.28
C THR A 225 7.58 3.38 9.58
N LEU A 226 8.04 4.47 8.95
CA LEU A 226 7.48 5.81 9.10
C LEU A 226 6.63 6.12 7.86
N VAL A 227 5.32 6.14 8.02
CA VAL A 227 4.37 6.21 6.91
C VAL A 227 3.55 7.48 7.01
N TYR A 228 3.42 8.18 5.89
CA TYR A 228 2.61 9.38 5.78
C TYR A 228 1.23 8.99 5.28
N MET A 229 0.22 9.40 6.03
CA MET A 229 -1.18 9.27 5.67
C MET A 229 -1.79 10.65 5.44
N THR A 230 -2.51 10.81 4.35
CA THR A 230 -3.35 11.97 4.09
C THR A 230 -4.80 11.66 4.51
N PRO A 231 -5.41 12.46 5.40
CA PRO A 231 -6.85 12.36 5.70
C PRO A 231 -7.71 12.66 4.48
N ILE A 232 -8.88 12.02 4.40
CA ILE A 232 -9.91 12.38 3.41
C ILE A 232 -10.73 13.53 4.02
N ASN A 233 -10.37 14.77 3.69
CA ASN A 233 -10.99 15.97 4.28
C ASN A 233 -12.37 16.30 3.69
N GLU A 234 -13.08 17.22 4.33
CA GLU A 234 -14.42 17.62 3.92
C GLU A 234 -14.47 18.31 2.55
N ASN A 235 -13.48 19.14 2.23
CA ASN A 235 -13.46 19.91 0.99
C ASN A 235 -13.34 18.99 -0.23
N ASP A 236 -12.44 18.02 -0.17
CA ASP A 236 -12.25 17.02 -1.24
C ASP A 236 -13.55 16.23 -1.45
N VAL A 237 -14.21 15.79 -0.37
CA VAL A 237 -15.47 15.04 -0.44
C VAL A 237 -16.57 15.84 -1.11
N ASN A 238 -16.76 17.10 -0.69
CA ASN A 238 -17.76 17.99 -1.28
C ASN A 238 -17.51 18.20 -2.78
N GLU A 239 -16.25 18.31 -3.18
CA GLU A 239 -15.88 18.47 -4.57
C GLU A 239 -16.13 17.22 -5.41
N ILE A 240 -15.76 16.04 -4.88
CA ILE A 240 -16.03 14.75 -5.52
C ILE A 240 -17.54 14.55 -5.72
N GLU A 241 -18.35 14.83 -4.68
CA GLU A 241 -19.80 14.72 -4.76
C GLU A 241 -20.39 15.67 -5.81
N ARG A 242 -19.88 16.91 -5.90
CA ARG A 242 -20.28 17.88 -6.93
C ARG A 242 -19.98 17.34 -8.34
N ILE A 243 -18.79 16.79 -8.57
CA ILE A 243 -18.39 16.23 -9.87
C ILE A 243 -19.27 15.04 -10.23
N LEU A 244 -19.50 14.12 -9.29
CA LEU A 244 -20.29 12.90 -9.52
C LEU A 244 -21.77 13.18 -9.81
N ASN A 245 -22.32 14.24 -9.22
CA ASN A 245 -23.72 14.65 -9.41
C ASN A 245 -23.91 15.69 -10.52
N SER A 246 -22.84 16.11 -11.19
CA SER A 246 -22.95 17.01 -12.35
C SER A 246 -23.64 16.26 -13.51
N PRO A 247 -24.56 16.93 -14.24
CA PRO A 247 -25.34 16.33 -15.32
C PRO A 247 -24.49 15.90 -16.53
#